data_AF-A0A9D7AE95-F1
#
_entry.id   AF-A0A9D7AE95-F1
#
_cell.length_a   1.000
_cell.length_b   1.000
_cell.length_c   1.000
_cell.angle_alpha   90.00
_cell.angle_beta   90.00
_cell.angle_gamma   90.00
#
_symmetry.space_group_name_H-M   'P 1'
#
loop_
_entity.id
_entity.type
_entity.pdbx_description
1 polymer ?
#
loop_
_entity_poly.entity_id
_entity_poly.type
_entity_poly.pdbx_seq_one_letter_code
_entity_poly.pdbx_strand_id
1 'polypeptide(L)'
;MTTSTSSTDFGRVENDGTVLVKMPDGSEKQVGQWAAGDPNDGLTFFVRKFHEIENEISLTLQRLKEGKGNAEAAFKLIERVKTNLENPTFVGDLSILSTKVEELQVIAAVKKAEFSAAKAIAKEKAMEKRNQLVAEAENLINSKQWKVTTQRFKEIVEEWKKLPHGTKSEEQILWKRFSSARSAFDKTRRHYFSTLESGRKEANKIKAEIVSQAKAIADSKDWSDTANKFRNLMVKWKAAPILDRKEEQKLWKDFKVAQDVFFAARTAALSVLDEEHTKNLAAKKL
;
A
#
# COMPACT_ATOMS: atom_id res chain seq x y z
N MET A 1 23.80 29.81 -51.67
CA MET A 1 24.82 29.23 -52.57
C MET A 1 25.33 27.97 -51.90
N THR A 2 24.86 26.82 -52.38
CA THR A 2 25.21 25.48 -51.88
C THR A 2 26.52 25.06 -52.52
N THR A 3 27.63 25.21 -51.82
CA THR A 3 28.90 24.62 -52.22
C THR A 3 28.84 23.13 -51.91
N SER A 4 28.69 22.33 -52.95
CA SER A 4 28.84 20.89 -52.94
C SER A 4 30.30 20.56 -52.61
N THR A 5 30.63 20.45 -51.33
CA THR A 5 31.95 19.99 -50.89
C THR A 5 32.12 18.56 -51.37
N SER A 6 33.05 18.34 -52.29
CA SER A 6 33.30 17.04 -52.89
C SER A 6 33.88 16.08 -51.86
N SER A 7 33.37 14.85 -51.85
CA SER A 7 33.81 13.72 -51.03
C SER A 7 35.35 13.55 -50.94
N THR A 8 36.07 13.99 -51.97
CA THR A 8 37.54 13.98 -52.10
C THR A 8 38.30 15.01 -51.25
N ASP A 9 37.62 15.99 -50.66
CA ASP A 9 38.28 17.06 -49.89
C ASP A 9 38.76 16.59 -48.51
N PHE A 10 38.12 15.55 -47.97
CA PHE A 10 38.38 15.02 -46.63
C PHE A 10 38.99 13.61 -46.63
N GLY A 11 39.21 13.00 -47.79
CA GLY A 11 39.88 11.71 -47.89
C GLY A 11 40.25 11.32 -49.31
N ARG A 12 41.24 10.42 -49.41
CA ARG A 12 41.74 9.89 -50.69
C ARG A 12 41.83 8.36 -50.63
N VAL A 13 41.68 7.72 -51.79
CA VAL A 13 41.92 6.29 -51.97
C VAL A 13 43.21 6.13 -52.74
N GLU A 14 44.16 5.37 -52.22
CA GLU A 14 45.40 5.03 -52.90
C GLU A 14 45.19 3.90 -53.92
N ASN A 15 46.14 3.76 -54.85
CA ASN A 15 46.05 2.80 -55.96
C ASN A 15 46.02 1.32 -55.50
N ASP A 16 46.38 1.04 -54.25
CA ASP A 16 46.31 -0.26 -53.58
C ASP A 16 44.94 -0.52 -52.89
N GLY A 17 43.99 0.41 -53.04
CA GLY A 17 42.67 0.38 -52.41
C GLY A 17 42.65 0.93 -50.98
N THR A 18 43.76 1.44 -50.44
CA THR A 18 43.82 1.98 -49.08
C THR A 18 43.09 3.32 -49.01
N VAL A 19 42.13 3.44 -48.09
CA VAL A 19 41.35 4.67 -47.87
C VAL A 19 41.96 5.44 -46.70
N LEU A 20 42.28 6.71 -46.95
CA LEU A 20 42.88 7.65 -46.00
C LEU A 20 41.89 8.79 -45.72
N VAL A 21 41.77 9.19 -44.46
CA VAL A 21 41.05 10.41 -44.06
C VAL A 21 42.06 11.51 -43.70
N LYS A 22 41.75 12.75 -44.07
CA LYS A 22 42.48 13.93 -43.61
C LYS A 22 42.01 14.31 -42.21
N MET A 23 42.93 14.30 -41.26
CA MET A 23 42.71 14.77 -39.90
C MET A 23 42.75 16.31 -39.85
N PRO A 24 42.16 16.95 -38.83
CA PRO A 24 42.14 18.41 -38.70
C PRO A 24 43.52 19.06 -38.55
N ASP A 25 44.53 18.29 -38.13
CA ASP A 25 45.93 18.71 -38.02
C ASP A 25 46.71 18.63 -39.36
N GLY A 26 46.04 18.19 -40.44
CA GLY A 26 46.62 18.00 -41.76
C GLY A 26 47.29 16.64 -41.97
N SER A 27 47.33 15.76 -40.96
CA SER A 27 47.82 14.39 -41.10
C SER A 27 46.82 13.48 -41.80
N GLU A 28 47.30 12.44 -42.47
CA GLU A 28 46.44 11.44 -43.11
C GLU A 28 46.47 10.15 -42.31
N LYS A 29 45.29 9.61 -42.00
CA LYS A 29 45.16 8.36 -41.24
C LYS A 29 44.42 7.32 -42.04
N GLN A 30 44.93 6.10 -42.06
CA GLN A 30 44.30 4.98 -42.74
C GLN A 30 43.00 4.59 -42.02
N VAL A 31 41.89 4.56 -42.75
CA VAL A 31 40.56 4.24 -42.22
C VAL A 31 40.01 2.89 -42.70
N GLY A 32 40.62 2.30 -43.71
CA GLY A 32 40.29 0.97 -44.21
C GLY A 32 40.93 0.67 -45.57
N GLN A 33 40.62 -0.50 -46.12
CA GLN A 33 41.04 -0.90 -47.46
C GLN A 33 39.82 -1.37 -48.25
N TRP A 34 39.71 -0.94 -49.50
CA TRP A 34 38.63 -1.26 -50.42
C TRP A 34 39.18 -2.14 -51.56
N ALA A 35 38.84 -3.42 -51.53
CA ALA A 35 39.38 -4.42 -52.45
C ALA A 35 38.45 -4.74 -53.65
N ALA A 36 37.29 -4.11 -53.76
CA ALA A 36 36.23 -4.52 -54.70
C ALA A 36 35.55 -3.33 -55.41
N GLY A 37 35.97 -3.02 -56.64
CA GLY A 37 35.31 -2.04 -57.52
C GLY A 37 36.10 -0.74 -57.71
N ASP A 38 35.42 0.32 -58.14
CA ASP A 38 36.02 1.64 -58.41
C ASP A 38 36.45 2.30 -57.07
N PRO A 39 37.66 2.89 -56.98
CA PRO A 39 38.10 3.68 -55.82
C PRO A 39 37.09 4.73 -55.34
N ASN A 40 36.29 5.31 -56.24
CA ASN A 40 35.28 6.31 -55.90
C ASN A 40 34.07 5.73 -55.13
N ASP A 41 33.73 4.46 -55.39
CA ASP A 41 32.68 3.74 -54.67
C ASP A 41 33.11 3.43 -53.23
N GLY A 42 34.40 3.10 -53.03
CA GLY A 42 35.00 2.93 -51.71
C GLY A 42 34.91 4.20 -50.86
N LEU A 43 35.29 5.35 -51.43
CA LEU A 43 35.17 6.65 -50.75
C LEU A 43 33.72 6.95 -50.35
N THR A 44 32.76 6.69 -51.24
CA THR A 44 31.32 6.89 -50.99
C THR A 44 30.81 6.01 -49.84
N PHE A 45 31.29 4.77 -49.72
CA PHE A 45 30.96 3.88 -48.60
C PHE A 45 31.43 4.44 -47.24
N PHE A 46 32.66 4.93 -47.18
CA PHE A 46 33.22 5.52 -45.95
C PHE A 46 32.58 6.87 -45.59
N VAL A 47 32.16 7.67 -46.56
CA VAL A 47 31.38 8.90 -46.35
C VAL A 47 29.96 8.60 -45.86
N ARG A 48 29.32 7.53 -46.34
CA ARG A 48 28.00 7.12 -45.84
C ARG A 48 28.04 6.78 -44.35
N LYS A 49 29.08 6.07 -43.90
CA LYS A 49 29.29 5.77 -42.48
C LYS A 49 29.45 7.03 -41.63
N PHE A 50 30.13 8.06 -42.14
CA PHE A 50 30.23 9.35 -41.48
C PHE A 50 28.84 9.97 -41.29
N HIS A 51 28.04 10.05 -42.35
CA HIS A 51 26.69 10.62 -42.28
C HIS A 51 25.73 9.79 -41.40
N GLU A 52 25.89 8.47 -41.34
CA GLU A 52 25.13 7.61 -40.42
C GLU A 52 25.37 8.03 -38.95
N ILE A 53 26.64 8.22 -38.57
CA ILE A 53 27.02 8.68 -37.22
C ILE A 53 26.52 10.09 -36.95
N GLU A 54 26.70 10.99 -37.92
CA GLU A 54 26.26 12.37 -37.83
C GLU A 54 24.74 12.48 -37.62
N ASN A 55 23.96 11.68 -38.36
CA ASN A 55 22.52 11.61 -38.23
C ASN A 55 22.10 11.04 -36.88
N GLU A 56 22.81 10.03 -36.36
CA GLU A 56 22.53 9.47 -35.04
C GLU A 56 22.77 10.47 -33.90
N ILE A 57 23.87 11.24 -33.97
CA ILE A 57 24.15 12.33 -33.03
C ILE A 57 23.05 13.39 -33.12
N SER A 58 22.72 13.82 -34.33
CA SER A 58 21.71 14.87 -34.57
C SER A 58 20.32 14.45 -34.06
N LEU A 59 19.92 13.20 -34.31
CA LEU A 59 18.67 12.63 -33.83
C LEU A 59 18.64 12.52 -32.30
N THR A 60 19.75 12.09 -31.69
CA THR A 60 19.85 11.97 -30.22
C THR A 60 19.77 13.34 -29.57
N LEU A 61 20.44 14.32 -30.16
CA LEU A 61 20.43 15.72 -29.72
C LEU A 61 19.02 16.32 -29.79
N GLN A 62 18.30 16.11 -30.91
CA GLN A 62 16.91 16.54 -31.06
C GLN A 62 16.01 15.87 -30.01
N ARG A 63 16.12 14.56 -29.81
CA ARG A 63 15.33 13.83 -28.81
C ARG A 63 15.57 14.33 -27.39
N LEU A 64 16.81 14.68 -27.05
CA LEU A 64 17.14 15.27 -25.75
C LEU A 64 16.57 16.69 -25.58
N LYS A 65 16.61 17.52 -26.63
CA LYS A 65 15.97 18.86 -26.63
C LYS A 65 14.46 18.76 -26.45
N GLU A 66 13.82 17.78 -27.09
CA GLU A 66 12.37 17.49 -26.94
C GLU A 66 11.99 16.79 -25.62
N GLY A 67 12.97 16.43 -24.78
CA GLY A 67 12.73 15.75 -23.49
C GLY A 67 12.32 14.27 -23.59
N LYS A 68 12.37 13.68 -24.79
CA LYS A 68 12.07 12.26 -25.05
C LYS A 68 13.33 11.37 -25.09
N GLY A 69 14.51 11.99 -25.03
CA GLY A 69 15.80 11.33 -25.10
C GLY A 69 16.29 10.79 -23.75
N ASN A 70 17.07 9.72 -23.78
CA ASN A 70 17.74 9.17 -22.61
C ASN A 70 19.18 9.71 -22.54
N ALA A 71 19.49 10.47 -21.48
CA ALA A 71 20.82 11.06 -21.26
C ALA A 71 21.92 9.99 -21.18
N GLU A 72 21.64 8.81 -20.62
CA GLU A 72 22.62 7.74 -20.49
C GLU A 72 22.94 7.06 -21.83
N ALA A 73 21.94 6.92 -22.70
CA ALA A 73 22.16 6.47 -24.07
C ALA A 73 23.00 7.50 -24.86
N ALA A 74 22.77 8.79 -24.63
CA ALA A 74 23.57 9.85 -25.25
C ALA A 74 25.04 9.84 -24.76
N PHE A 75 25.30 9.59 -23.48
CA PHE A 75 26.68 9.43 -22.99
C PHE A 75 27.39 8.23 -23.62
N LYS A 76 26.71 7.08 -23.78
CA LYS A 76 27.27 5.91 -24.49
C LYS A 76 27.56 6.21 -25.95
N LEU A 77 26.68 6.97 -26.61
CA LEU A 77 26.89 7.43 -27.99
C LEU A 77 28.12 8.35 -28.07
N ILE A 78 28.25 9.31 -27.15
CA ILE A 78 29.42 10.20 -27.06
C ILE A 78 30.72 9.40 -26.90
N GLU A 79 30.76 8.43 -25.99
CA GLU A 79 31.95 7.57 -25.80
C GLU A 79 32.30 6.82 -27.08
N ARG A 80 31.31 6.18 -27.72
CA ARG A 80 31.52 5.46 -28.99
C ARG A 80 32.05 6.38 -30.09
N VAL A 81 31.50 7.59 -30.22
CA VAL A 81 31.95 8.54 -31.23
C VAL A 81 33.35 9.05 -30.91
N LYS A 82 33.70 9.30 -29.64
CA LYS A 82 35.07 9.66 -29.25
C LYS A 82 36.09 8.57 -29.59
N THR A 83 35.79 7.30 -29.30
CA THR A 83 36.63 6.17 -29.71
C THR A 83 36.78 6.07 -31.23
N ASN A 84 35.69 6.34 -31.96
CA ASN A 84 35.73 6.36 -33.42
C ASN A 84 36.47 7.58 -33.99
N LEU A 85 36.55 8.71 -33.27
CA LEU A 85 37.38 9.86 -33.65
C LEU A 85 38.87 9.59 -33.41
N GLU A 86 39.20 8.83 -32.35
CA GLU A 86 40.57 8.36 -32.11
C GLU A 86 41.03 7.34 -33.16
N ASN A 87 40.13 6.46 -33.61
CA ASN A 87 40.36 5.46 -34.65
C ASN A 87 39.31 5.59 -35.78
N PRO A 88 39.49 6.55 -36.71
CA PRO A 88 38.52 6.81 -37.76
C PRO A 88 38.35 5.60 -38.67
N THR A 89 37.10 5.21 -38.90
CA THR A 89 36.70 4.14 -39.85
C THR A 89 35.79 4.68 -40.95
N PHE A 90 35.83 5.99 -41.17
CA PHE A 90 35.00 6.76 -42.09
C PHE A 90 35.76 7.99 -42.59
N VAL A 91 35.27 8.57 -43.68
CA VAL A 91 35.85 9.76 -44.32
C VAL A 91 34.83 10.89 -44.22
N GLY A 92 35.23 12.07 -43.74
CA GLY A 92 34.34 13.23 -43.60
C GLY A 92 34.94 14.32 -42.72
N ASP A 93 34.18 15.38 -42.47
CA ASP A 93 34.63 16.50 -41.63
C ASP A 93 34.56 16.13 -40.14
N LEU A 94 35.70 15.67 -39.62
CA LEU A 94 35.87 15.29 -38.21
C LEU A 94 35.62 16.47 -37.25
N SER A 95 35.78 17.71 -37.72
CA SER A 95 35.54 18.92 -36.93
C SER A 95 34.06 19.06 -36.60
N ILE A 96 33.18 18.83 -37.59
CA ILE A 96 31.71 18.88 -37.40
C ILE A 96 31.26 17.83 -36.39
N LEU A 97 31.80 16.60 -36.47
CA LEU A 97 31.50 15.56 -35.49
C LEU A 97 31.96 15.96 -34.08
N SER A 98 33.17 16.50 -33.93
CA SER A 98 33.67 16.96 -32.63
C SER A 98 32.75 18.03 -32.03
N THR A 99 32.38 19.06 -32.80
CA THR A 99 31.49 20.12 -32.34
C THR A 99 30.11 19.59 -31.95
N LYS A 100 29.51 18.69 -32.76
CA LYS A 100 28.22 18.08 -32.43
C LYS A 100 28.28 17.18 -31.19
N VAL A 101 29.39 16.48 -30.98
CA VAL A 101 29.63 15.67 -29.77
C VAL A 101 29.75 16.55 -28.53
N GLU A 102 30.44 17.69 -28.63
CA GLU A 102 30.51 18.67 -27.55
C GLU A 102 29.14 19.25 -27.21
N GLU A 103 28.34 19.64 -28.21
CA GLU A 103 26.97 20.12 -27.99
C GLU A 103 26.11 19.03 -27.32
N LEU A 104 26.19 17.79 -27.82
CA LEU A 104 25.47 16.65 -27.24
C LEU A 104 25.90 16.39 -25.80
N GLN A 105 27.20 16.51 -25.48
CA GLN A 105 27.75 16.33 -24.13
C GLN A 105 27.20 17.38 -23.16
N VAL A 106 27.13 18.65 -23.56
CA VAL A 106 26.56 19.72 -22.75
C VAL A 106 25.08 19.46 -22.47
N ILE A 107 24.29 19.16 -23.51
CA ILE A 107 22.84 18.93 -23.35
C ILE A 107 22.58 17.67 -22.51
N ALA A 108 23.31 16.58 -22.75
CA ALA A 108 23.17 15.35 -21.97
C ALA A 108 23.53 15.56 -20.49
N ALA A 109 24.55 16.38 -20.19
CA ALA A 109 24.91 16.74 -18.83
C ALA A 109 23.82 17.57 -18.13
N VAL A 110 23.28 18.58 -18.81
CA VAL A 110 22.16 19.39 -18.29
C VAL A 110 20.95 18.51 -18.01
N LYS A 111 20.55 17.66 -18.94
CA LYS A 111 19.40 16.76 -18.77
C LYS A 111 19.61 15.74 -17.65
N LYS A 112 20.83 15.21 -17.50
CA LYS A 112 21.19 14.32 -16.39
C LYS A 112 21.09 15.03 -15.05
N ALA A 113 21.55 16.29 -14.96
CA ALA A 113 21.46 17.11 -13.76
C ALA A 113 20.00 17.48 -13.41
N GLU A 114 19.20 17.88 -14.39
CA GLU A 114 17.76 18.15 -14.22
C GLU A 114 17.02 16.91 -13.69
N PHE A 115 17.26 15.74 -14.30
CA PHE A 115 16.62 14.50 -13.88
C PHE A 115 17.07 14.05 -12.49
N SER A 116 18.35 14.15 -12.16
CA SER A 116 18.86 13.77 -10.84
C SER A 116 18.33 14.72 -9.75
N ALA A 117 18.25 16.03 -10.03
CA ALA A 117 17.65 17.01 -9.15
C ALA A 117 16.15 16.76 -8.95
N ALA A 118 15.39 16.50 -10.03
CA ALA A 118 13.97 16.16 -9.95
C ALA A 118 13.74 14.88 -9.13
N LYS A 119 14.60 13.86 -9.30
CA LYS A 119 14.56 12.63 -8.52
C LYS A 119 14.89 12.87 -7.04
N ALA A 120 15.86 13.74 -6.74
CA ALA A 120 16.20 14.10 -5.37
C ALA A 120 15.03 14.82 -4.67
N ILE A 121 14.41 15.80 -5.34
CA ILE A 121 13.23 16.52 -4.85
C ILE A 121 12.05 15.55 -4.64
N ALA A 122 11.80 14.65 -5.61
CA ALA A 122 10.73 13.66 -5.48
C ALA A 122 10.96 12.70 -4.31
N LYS A 123 12.22 12.29 -4.08
CA LYS A 123 12.62 11.48 -2.93
C LYS A 123 12.40 12.22 -1.61
N GLU A 124 12.80 13.48 -1.52
CA GLU A 124 12.62 14.30 -0.32
C GLU A 124 11.13 14.47 0.01
N LYS A 125 10.31 14.86 -0.97
CA LYS A 125 8.84 14.95 -0.81
C LYS A 125 8.22 13.61 -0.39
N ALA A 126 8.70 12.50 -0.94
CA ALA A 126 8.23 11.17 -0.55
C ALA A 126 8.59 10.84 0.91
N MET A 127 9.77 11.24 1.38
CA MET A 127 10.19 11.06 2.77
C MET A 127 9.39 11.94 3.73
N GLU A 128 9.12 13.18 3.35
CA GLU A 128 8.25 14.07 4.12
C GLU A 128 6.83 13.49 4.24
N LYS A 129 6.26 13.04 3.13
CA LYS A 129 4.93 12.41 3.13
C LYS A 129 4.91 11.12 3.97
N ARG A 130 5.94 10.28 3.92
CA ARG A 130 6.07 9.10 4.81
C ARG A 130 6.09 9.51 6.28
N ASN A 131 6.83 10.56 6.64
CA ASN A 131 6.84 11.09 8.01
C ASN A 131 5.46 11.56 8.46
N GLN A 132 4.74 12.30 7.60
CA GLN A 132 3.37 12.74 7.89
C GLN A 132 2.41 11.57 8.12
N LEU A 133 2.49 10.53 7.27
CA LEU A 133 1.68 9.31 7.41
C LEU A 133 1.98 8.55 8.71
N VAL A 134 3.25 8.49 9.12
CA VAL A 134 3.65 7.87 10.40
C VAL A 134 3.12 8.68 11.58
N ALA A 135 3.27 10.01 11.55
CA ALA A 135 2.77 10.88 12.60
C ALA A 135 1.24 10.79 12.74
N GLU A 136 0.52 10.73 11.62
CA GLU A 136 -0.92 10.49 11.59
C GLU A 136 -1.26 9.13 12.24
N ALA A 137 -0.58 8.06 11.83
CA ALA A 137 -0.75 6.73 12.42
C ALA A 137 -0.50 6.69 13.93
N GLU A 138 0.52 7.41 14.41
CA GLU A 138 0.84 7.54 15.83
C GLU A 138 -0.26 8.27 16.60
N ASN A 139 -0.84 9.33 16.04
CA ASN A 139 -1.98 10.03 16.62
C ASN A 139 -3.25 9.18 16.70
N LEU A 140 -3.40 8.21 15.79
CA LEU A 140 -4.57 7.33 15.72
C LEU A 140 -4.52 6.13 16.68
N ILE A 141 -3.41 5.90 17.40
CA ILE A 141 -3.21 4.73 18.28
C ILE A 141 -4.36 4.58 19.30
N ASN A 142 -4.80 5.69 19.90
CA ASN A 142 -5.80 5.71 20.96
C ASN A 142 -7.22 6.02 20.46
N SER A 143 -7.43 6.07 19.14
CA SER A 143 -8.76 6.33 18.58
C SER A 143 -9.74 5.21 18.94
N LYS A 144 -10.94 5.60 19.39
CA LYS A 144 -12.06 4.68 19.64
C LYS A 144 -12.97 4.50 18.41
N GLN A 145 -12.70 5.23 17.32
CA GLN A 145 -13.46 5.10 16.06
C GLN A 145 -13.00 3.87 15.28
N TRP A 146 -13.26 2.67 15.82
CA TRP A 146 -12.62 1.42 15.39
C TRP A 146 -12.70 1.16 13.88
N LYS A 147 -13.88 1.35 13.27
CA LYS A 147 -14.11 1.10 11.84
C LYS A 147 -13.35 2.11 10.96
N VAL A 148 -13.49 3.39 11.26
CA VAL A 148 -12.87 4.50 10.50
C VAL A 148 -11.35 4.41 10.61
N THR A 149 -10.82 4.26 11.82
CA THR A 149 -9.38 4.18 12.04
C THR A 149 -8.77 2.92 11.41
N THR A 150 -9.45 1.77 11.46
CA THR A 150 -9.00 0.55 10.73
C THR A 150 -8.90 0.79 9.23
N GLN A 151 -9.89 1.49 8.65
CA GLN A 151 -9.89 1.83 7.24
C GLN A 151 -8.76 2.80 6.90
N ARG A 152 -8.55 3.83 7.74
CA ARG A 152 -7.45 4.79 7.55
C ARG A 152 -6.08 4.13 7.59
N PHE A 153 -5.85 3.17 8.50
CA PHE A 153 -4.59 2.40 8.51
C PHE A 153 -4.36 1.62 7.21
N LYS A 154 -5.41 1.14 6.52
CA LYS A 154 -5.28 0.49 5.21
C LYS A 154 -4.90 1.51 4.13
N GLU A 155 -5.56 2.67 4.12
CA GLU A 155 -5.27 3.75 3.17
C GLU A 155 -3.84 4.25 3.30
N ILE A 156 -3.32 4.40 4.52
CA ILE A 156 -1.93 4.79 4.75
C ILE A 156 -0.95 3.79 4.09
N VAL A 157 -1.23 2.49 4.15
CA VAL A 157 -0.39 1.47 3.47
C VAL A 157 -0.44 1.63 1.95
N GLU A 158 -1.61 1.92 1.39
CA GLU A 158 -1.75 2.13 -0.05
C GLU A 158 -1.12 3.46 -0.51
N GLU A 159 -1.23 4.52 0.28
CA GLU A 159 -0.50 5.78 0.06
C GLU A 159 1.02 5.53 0.11
N TRP A 160 1.51 4.76 1.09
CA TRP A 160 2.92 4.43 1.22
C TRP A 160 3.49 3.73 -0.01
N LYS A 161 2.77 2.73 -0.54
CA LYS A 161 3.19 1.96 -1.73
C LYS A 161 3.30 2.81 -2.99
N LYS A 162 2.52 3.89 -3.10
CA LYS A 162 2.52 4.80 -4.25
C LYS A 162 3.69 5.78 -4.22
N LEU A 163 4.34 5.96 -3.07
CA LEU A 163 5.44 6.91 -2.94
C LEU A 163 6.73 6.35 -3.56
N PRO A 164 7.50 7.18 -4.29
CA PRO A 164 8.82 6.80 -4.78
C PRO A 164 9.70 6.21 -3.68
N HIS A 165 10.44 5.15 -4.00
CA HIS A 165 11.36 4.53 -3.06
C HIS A 165 12.45 5.50 -2.65
N GLY A 166 12.66 5.63 -1.34
CA GLY A 166 13.68 6.48 -0.76
C GLY A 166 14.93 5.68 -0.41
N THR A 167 15.58 6.09 0.68
CA THR A 167 16.72 5.39 1.26
C THR A 167 16.21 4.21 2.08
N LYS A 168 16.63 2.98 1.75
CA LYS A 168 16.09 1.75 2.35
C LYS A 168 16.12 1.74 3.88
N SER A 169 17.17 2.29 4.49
CA SER A 169 17.33 2.38 5.95
C SER A 169 16.25 3.26 6.61
N GLU A 170 16.08 4.49 6.11
CA GLU A 170 15.10 5.44 6.65
C GLU A 170 13.66 4.94 6.44
N GLU A 171 13.38 4.36 5.26
CA GLU A 171 12.08 3.76 4.98
C GLU A 171 11.76 2.64 5.96
N GLN A 172 12.74 1.79 6.30
CA GLN A 172 12.56 0.71 7.27
C GLN A 172 12.29 1.23 8.68
N ILE A 173 12.96 2.31 9.11
CA ILE A 173 12.73 2.95 10.41
C ILE A 173 11.31 3.49 10.50
N LEU A 174 10.88 4.24 9.48
CA LEU A 174 9.54 4.81 9.43
C LEU A 174 8.46 3.72 9.34
N TRP A 175 8.71 2.66 8.56
CA TRP A 175 7.80 1.53 8.47
C TRP A 175 7.65 0.80 9.80
N LYS A 176 8.74 0.63 10.55
CA LYS A 176 8.70 0.04 11.89
C LYS A 176 7.86 0.87 12.86
N ARG A 177 7.98 2.20 12.82
CA ARG A 177 7.14 3.11 13.62
C ARG A 177 5.66 2.99 13.25
N PHE A 178 5.34 3.07 11.96
CA PHE A 178 3.98 2.86 11.46
C PHE A 178 3.39 1.51 11.90
N SER A 179 4.12 0.42 11.68
CA SER A 179 3.70 -0.93 12.04
C SER A 179 3.47 -1.09 13.55
N SER A 180 4.32 -0.46 14.37
CA SER A 180 4.16 -0.41 15.82
C SER A 180 2.87 0.31 16.22
N ALA A 181 2.61 1.50 15.65
CA ALA A 181 1.39 2.26 15.91
C ALA A 181 0.13 1.47 15.54
N ARG A 182 0.11 0.85 14.35
CA ARG A 182 -0.99 -0.02 13.91
C ARG A 182 -1.18 -1.22 14.85
N SER A 183 -0.10 -1.87 15.25
CA SER A 183 -0.15 -3.03 16.14
C SER A 183 -0.69 -2.67 17.52
N ALA A 184 -0.31 -1.51 18.05
CA ALA A 184 -0.84 -0.98 19.31
C ALA A 184 -2.35 -0.71 19.23
N PHE A 185 -2.82 -0.05 18.16
CA PHE A 185 -4.25 0.15 17.91
C PHE A 185 -5.01 -1.19 17.82
N ASP A 186 -4.51 -2.13 17.03
CA ASP A 186 -5.15 -3.44 16.84
C ASP A 186 -5.20 -4.28 18.14
N LYS A 187 -4.17 -4.16 18.99
CA LYS A 187 -4.17 -4.77 20.33
C LYS A 187 -5.27 -4.18 21.21
N THR A 188 -5.37 -2.87 21.28
CA THR A 188 -6.38 -2.16 22.09
C THR A 188 -7.80 -2.47 21.59
N ARG A 189 -8.01 -2.45 20.26
CA ARG A 189 -9.29 -2.81 19.64
C ARG A 189 -9.71 -4.24 19.99
N ARG A 190 -8.81 -5.21 19.84
CA ARG A 190 -9.10 -6.62 20.19
C ARG A 190 -9.44 -6.77 21.67
N HIS A 191 -8.67 -6.12 22.54
CA HIS A 191 -8.94 -6.16 23.97
C HIS A 191 -10.33 -5.57 24.30
N TYR A 192 -10.67 -4.42 23.73
CA TYR A 192 -11.98 -3.79 23.93
C TYR A 192 -13.15 -4.73 23.57
N PHE A 193 -13.13 -5.31 22.38
CA PHE A 193 -14.20 -6.22 21.95
C PHE A 193 -14.20 -7.55 22.71
N SER A 194 -13.02 -8.06 23.09
CA SER A 194 -12.92 -9.25 23.96
C SER A 194 -13.55 -9.00 25.33
N THR A 195 -13.31 -7.83 25.93
CA THR A 195 -13.87 -7.47 27.24
C THR A 195 -15.39 -7.32 27.16
N LEU A 196 -15.90 -6.67 26.11
CA LEU A 196 -17.34 -6.57 25.88
C LEU A 196 -17.99 -7.96 25.71
N GLU A 197 -17.36 -8.84 24.94
CA GLU A 197 -17.86 -10.19 24.71
C GLU A 197 -17.85 -11.04 25.99
N SER A 198 -16.76 -10.97 26.77
CA SER A 198 -16.69 -11.65 28.06
C SER A 198 -17.75 -11.15 29.03
N GLY A 199 -17.98 -9.83 29.09
CA GLY A 199 -19.04 -9.23 29.91
C GLY A 199 -20.43 -9.72 29.52
N ARG A 200 -20.71 -9.81 28.21
CA ARG A 200 -21.97 -10.37 27.69
C ARG A 200 -22.15 -11.85 28.07
N LYS A 201 -21.10 -12.66 27.91
CA LYS A 201 -21.14 -14.08 28.30
C LYS A 201 -21.42 -14.26 29.78
N GLU A 202 -20.78 -13.47 30.64
CA GLU A 202 -21.01 -13.55 32.08
C GLU A 202 -22.44 -13.13 32.46
N ALA A 203 -22.94 -12.04 31.87
CA ALA A 203 -24.32 -11.61 32.05
C ALA A 203 -25.33 -12.69 31.64
N ASN A 204 -25.08 -13.36 30.51
CA ASN A 204 -25.91 -14.45 30.01
C ASN A 204 -25.87 -15.66 30.95
N LYS A 205 -24.68 -16.03 31.42
CA LYS A 205 -24.49 -17.11 32.39
C LYS A 205 -25.28 -16.86 33.69
N ILE A 206 -25.14 -15.68 34.29
CA ILE A 206 -25.86 -15.31 35.52
C ILE A 206 -27.38 -15.39 35.31
N LYS A 207 -27.90 -14.79 34.23
CA LYS A 207 -29.35 -14.79 33.96
C LYS A 207 -29.87 -16.19 33.60
N ALA A 208 -29.11 -17.00 32.88
CA ALA A 208 -29.46 -18.39 32.60
C ALA A 208 -29.47 -19.25 33.87
N GLU A 209 -28.54 -19.03 34.80
CA GLU A 209 -28.52 -19.72 36.09
C GLU A 209 -29.75 -19.35 36.94
N ILE A 210 -30.15 -18.07 36.96
CA ILE A 210 -31.37 -17.62 37.63
C ILE A 210 -32.61 -18.32 37.07
N VAL A 211 -32.70 -18.44 35.74
CA VAL A 211 -33.80 -19.16 35.07
C VAL A 211 -33.78 -20.65 35.43
N SER A 212 -32.60 -21.27 35.46
CA SER A 212 -32.44 -22.67 35.85
C SER A 212 -32.90 -22.92 37.29
N GLN A 213 -32.48 -22.06 38.23
CA GLN A 213 -32.92 -22.11 39.62
C GLN A 213 -34.44 -21.90 39.75
N ALA A 214 -35.01 -20.98 38.98
CA ALA A 214 -36.45 -20.75 38.94
C ALA A 214 -37.22 -21.98 38.45
N LYS A 215 -36.75 -22.64 37.38
CA LYS A 215 -37.33 -23.87 36.85
C LYS A 215 -37.25 -25.02 37.85
N ALA A 216 -36.12 -25.16 38.57
CA ALA A 216 -35.92 -26.23 39.55
C ALA A 216 -36.87 -26.14 40.76
N ILE A 217 -37.33 -24.94 41.11
CA ILE A 217 -38.25 -24.73 42.24
C ILE A 217 -39.72 -24.54 41.82
N ALA A 218 -40.02 -24.58 40.51
CA ALA A 218 -41.34 -24.24 39.98
C ALA A 218 -42.46 -25.19 40.46
N ASP A 219 -42.15 -26.48 40.64
CA ASP A 219 -43.11 -27.51 41.05
C ASP A 219 -43.10 -27.79 42.58
N SER A 220 -42.36 -26.97 43.34
CA SER A 220 -42.26 -27.12 44.80
C SER A 220 -43.60 -26.81 45.49
N LYS A 221 -43.95 -27.63 46.48
CA LYS A 221 -45.14 -27.42 47.34
C LYS A 221 -44.81 -26.69 48.64
N ASP A 222 -43.55 -26.36 48.89
CA ASP A 222 -43.11 -25.56 50.03
C ASP A 222 -43.42 -24.08 49.77
N TRP A 223 -44.69 -23.70 49.92
CA TRP A 223 -45.25 -22.45 49.39
C TRP A 223 -44.56 -21.18 49.90
N SER A 224 -44.25 -21.11 51.20
CA SER A 224 -43.65 -19.91 51.80
C SER A 224 -42.18 -19.73 51.42
N ASP A 225 -41.38 -20.78 51.60
CA ASP A 225 -39.95 -20.75 51.31
C ASP A 225 -39.68 -20.56 49.81
N THR A 226 -40.44 -21.26 48.96
CA THR A 226 -40.30 -21.15 47.50
C THR A 226 -40.69 -19.75 47.00
N ALA A 227 -41.73 -19.11 47.56
CA ALA A 227 -42.09 -17.74 47.22
C ALA A 227 -40.96 -16.74 47.57
N ASN A 228 -40.29 -16.93 48.72
CA ASN A 228 -39.13 -16.13 49.10
C ASN A 228 -37.94 -16.37 48.15
N LYS A 229 -37.69 -17.62 47.75
CA LYS A 229 -36.67 -17.96 46.74
C LYS A 229 -36.95 -17.26 45.40
N PHE A 230 -38.18 -17.28 44.90
CA PHE A 230 -38.55 -16.54 43.68
C PHE A 230 -38.33 -15.02 43.81
N ARG A 231 -38.65 -14.43 44.97
CA ARG A 231 -38.37 -13.01 45.25
C ARG A 231 -36.87 -12.71 45.17
N ASN A 232 -36.05 -13.56 45.78
CA ASN A 232 -34.59 -13.44 45.77
C ASN A 232 -34.01 -13.59 44.35
N LEU A 233 -34.53 -14.54 43.57
CA LEU A 233 -34.15 -14.69 42.16
C LEU A 233 -34.48 -13.45 41.33
N MET A 234 -35.61 -12.79 41.60
CA MET A 234 -35.97 -11.53 40.93
C MET A 234 -35.06 -10.37 41.33
N VAL A 235 -34.59 -10.32 42.58
CA VAL A 235 -33.58 -9.34 43.02
C VAL A 235 -32.26 -9.59 42.29
N LYS A 236 -31.79 -10.85 42.24
CA LYS A 236 -30.59 -11.24 41.49
C LYS A 236 -30.72 -10.92 40.00
N TRP A 237 -31.90 -11.12 39.41
CA TRP A 237 -32.17 -10.81 38.01
C TRP A 237 -32.01 -9.32 37.70
N LYS A 238 -32.54 -8.47 38.58
CA LYS A 238 -32.44 -7.01 38.47
C LYS A 238 -31.02 -6.50 38.71
N ALA A 239 -30.25 -7.18 39.55
CA ALA A 239 -28.84 -6.85 39.81
C ALA A 239 -27.88 -7.38 38.73
N ALA A 240 -28.30 -8.37 37.94
CA ALA A 240 -27.48 -8.94 36.88
C ALA A 240 -27.22 -7.92 35.75
N PRO A 241 -26.05 -7.94 35.09
CA PRO A 241 -25.75 -7.03 33.99
C PRO A 241 -26.76 -7.17 32.84
N ILE A 242 -27.01 -6.07 32.14
CA ILE A 242 -27.96 -6.01 31.03
C ILE A 242 -27.42 -6.81 29.83
N LEU A 243 -28.31 -7.51 29.14
CA LEU A 243 -28.02 -8.25 27.91
C LEU A 243 -28.60 -7.54 26.70
N ASP A 244 -28.24 -8.01 25.50
CA ASP A 244 -28.94 -7.59 24.30
C ASP A 244 -30.43 -7.97 24.42
N ARG A 245 -31.31 -7.03 24.04
CA ARG A 245 -32.77 -7.09 24.29
C ARG A 245 -33.40 -8.43 23.92
N LYS A 246 -32.97 -9.04 22.80
CA LYS A 246 -33.52 -10.31 22.31
C LYS A 246 -33.17 -11.49 23.23
N GLU A 247 -31.93 -11.56 23.72
CA GLU A 247 -31.48 -12.63 24.62
C GLU A 247 -32.11 -12.48 26.00
N GLU A 248 -32.17 -11.23 26.51
CA GLU A 248 -32.82 -10.93 27.77
C GLU A 248 -34.31 -11.30 27.76
N GLN A 249 -35.04 -10.96 26.69
CA GLN A 249 -36.45 -11.30 26.55
C GLN A 249 -36.70 -12.81 26.55
N LYS A 250 -35.83 -13.59 25.92
CA LYS A 250 -35.94 -15.06 25.91
C LYS A 250 -35.80 -15.61 27.33
N LEU A 251 -34.74 -15.25 28.03
CA LEU A 251 -34.49 -15.71 29.40
C LEU A 251 -35.59 -15.21 30.36
N TRP A 252 -36.06 -13.98 30.19
CA TRP A 252 -37.13 -13.42 31.00
C TRP A 252 -38.46 -14.18 30.81
N LYS A 253 -38.79 -14.53 29.57
CA LYS A 253 -39.97 -15.34 29.27
C LYS A 253 -39.90 -16.70 29.99
N ASP A 254 -38.75 -17.36 29.92
CA ASP A 254 -38.55 -18.64 30.60
C ASP A 254 -38.66 -18.52 32.13
N PHE A 255 -38.10 -17.46 32.71
CA PHE A 255 -38.24 -17.15 34.14
C PHE A 255 -39.71 -16.96 34.53
N LYS A 256 -40.44 -16.18 33.72
CA LYS A 256 -41.86 -15.89 33.93
C LYS A 256 -42.72 -17.14 33.87
N VAL A 257 -42.49 -18.02 32.89
CA VAL A 257 -43.19 -19.31 32.80
C VAL A 257 -42.98 -20.14 34.08
N ALA A 258 -41.74 -20.27 34.56
CA ALA A 258 -41.46 -21.01 35.79
C ALA A 258 -42.13 -20.39 37.03
N GLN A 259 -42.13 -19.05 37.12
CA GLN A 259 -42.83 -18.32 38.17
C GLN A 259 -44.35 -18.55 38.11
N ASP A 260 -44.94 -18.46 36.92
CA ASP A 260 -46.38 -18.57 36.73
C ASP A 260 -46.88 -19.99 37.07
N VAL A 261 -46.10 -21.04 36.77
CA VAL A 261 -46.39 -22.43 37.18
C VAL A 261 -46.53 -22.55 38.71
N PHE A 262 -45.53 -22.07 39.46
CA PHE A 262 -45.53 -22.14 40.91
C PHE A 262 -46.71 -21.37 41.54
N PHE A 263 -46.91 -20.11 41.12
CA PHE A 263 -47.95 -19.27 41.71
C PHE A 263 -49.36 -19.71 41.31
N ALA A 264 -49.55 -20.29 40.11
CA ALA A 264 -50.80 -20.93 39.73
C ALA A 264 -51.10 -22.14 40.64
N ALA A 265 -50.12 -23.04 40.84
CA ALA A 265 -50.27 -24.21 41.71
C ALA A 265 -50.57 -23.82 43.16
N ARG A 266 -49.86 -22.81 43.69
CA ARG A 266 -50.11 -22.27 45.04
C ARG A 266 -51.52 -21.70 45.18
N THR A 267 -51.98 -20.93 44.20
CA THR A 267 -53.31 -20.31 44.21
C THR A 267 -54.40 -21.38 44.18
N ALA A 268 -54.25 -22.40 43.34
CA ALA A 268 -55.17 -23.54 43.28
C ALA A 268 -55.23 -24.30 44.61
N ALA A 269 -54.07 -24.57 45.24
CA ALA A 269 -54.01 -25.26 46.53
C ALA A 269 -54.68 -24.47 47.66
N LEU A 270 -54.51 -23.15 47.70
CA LEU A 270 -55.18 -22.28 48.68
C LEU A 270 -56.70 -22.25 48.45
N SER A 271 -57.15 -22.17 47.20
CA SER A 271 -58.59 -22.21 46.86
C SER A 271 -59.27 -23.48 47.37
N VAL A 272 -58.62 -24.64 47.21
CA VAL A 272 -59.16 -25.93 47.70
C VAL A 272 -59.26 -25.92 49.22
N LEU A 273 -58.22 -25.43 49.91
CA LEU A 273 -58.22 -25.36 51.38
C LEU A 273 -59.33 -24.44 51.92
N ASP A 274 -59.53 -23.29 51.26
CA ASP A 274 -60.59 -22.35 51.63
C ASP A 274 -62.00 -22.95 51.40
N GLU A 275 -62.20 -23.72 50.33
CA GLU A 275 -63.45 -24.47 50.09
C GLU A 275 -63.69 -25.57 51.13
N GLU A 276 -62.65 -26.29 51.54
CA GLU A 276 -62.76 -27.28 52.62
C GLU A 276 -63.08 -26.63 53.96
N HIS A 277 -62.44 -25.50 54.27
CA HIS A 277 -62.67 -24.75 55.50
C HIS A 277 -64.10 -24.19 55.56
N THR A 278 -64.61 -23.65 54.45
CA THR A 278 -65.99 -23.14 54.37
C THR A 278 -67.03 -24.26 54.51
N LYS A 279 -66.83 -25.43 53.87
CA LYS A 279 -67.70 -26.61 54.05
C LYS A 279 -67.68 -27.13 55.49
N ASN A 280 -66.51 -27.23 56.11
CA ASN A 280 -66.37 -27.67 57.50
C ASN A 280 -67.00 -26.71 58.50
N LEU A 281 -66.90 -25.40 58.28
CA LEU A 281 -67.57 -24.38 59.10
C LEU A 281 -69.10 -24.43 58.94
N ALA A 282 -69.61 -24.74 57.74
CA ALA A 282 -71.03 -24.94 57.52
C ALA A 282 -71.54 -26.21 58.23
N ALA A 283 -70.80 -27.31 58.17
CA ALA A 283 -71.16 -28.57 58.82
C ALA A 283 -71.14 -28.50 60.36
N LYS A 284 -70.29 -27.65 60.96
CA LYS A 284 -70.25 -27.43 62.43
C LYS A 284 -71.35 -26.50 62.97
N LYS A 285 -72.11 -25.85 62.09
CA LYS A 285 -73.21 -24.92 62.45
C LYS A 285 -74.61 -25.56 62.33
N LEU A 286 -74.67 -26.83 61.94
CA LEU A 286 -75.84 -27.71 61.98
C LEU A 286 -75.73 -28.64 63.20
#